data_AF-A0A935MPI9-F1
#
_entry.id   AF-A0A935MPI9-F1
#
_cell.length_a   1.000
_cell.length_b   1.000
_cell.length_c   1.000
_cell.angle_alpha   90.00
_cell.angle_beta   90.00
_cell.angle_gamma   90.00
#
_symmetry.space_group_name_H-M   'P 1'
#
loop_
_entity.id
_entity.type
_entity.pdbx_description
1 polymer ?
#
loop_
_entity_poly.entity_id
_entity_poly.type
_entity_poly.pdbx_seq_one_letter_code
_entity_poly.pdbx_strand_id
1 'polypeptide(L)'
;MALIGNKLYRDIRSKQDDTADIDQQLSRLEDDIRKLKIDFDIYFNGATKRPPLEARARLDSNIKRIADNRNLSYSQRYQFNMLVARFTSYRELWRRTLKAKGEEMM
;
A
#
# COMPACT_ATOMS: atom_id res chain seq x y z
N MET A 1 48.24 3.09 -11.46
CA MET A 1 47.43 3.69 -10.36
C MET A 1 45.98 3.87 -10.81
N ALA A 2 45.16 2.82 -10.82
CA ALA A 2 43.72 2.96 -11.12
C ALA A 2 42.93 1.74 -10.63
N LEU A 3 42.41 1.77 -9.40
CA LEU A 3 41.50 0.73 -8.88
C LEU A 3 40.31 1.29 -8.06
N ILE A 4 40.07 2.62 -8.08
CA ILE A 4 39.02 3.24 -7.25
C ILE A 4 37.65 3.31 -7.96
N GLY A 5 37.60 3.09 -9.28
CA GLY A 5 36.39 3.29 -10.09
C GLY A 5 35.28 2.22 -9.96
N ASN A 6 35.55 0.98 -9.55
CA ASN A 6 34.58 -0.10 -9.75
C ASN A 6 33.57 -0.28 -8.60
N LYS A 7 33.89 0.19 -7.38
CA LYS A 7 33.02 0.02 -6.20
C LYS A 7 31.88 1.04 -6.17
N LEU A 8 32.17 2.29 -6.56
CA LEU A 8 31.19 3.40 -6.61
C LEU A 8 30.08 3.14 -7.64
N TYR A 9 30.40 2.64 -8.82
CA TYR A 9 29.39 2.37 -9.86
C TYR A 9 28.42 1.24 -9.50
N ARG A 10 28.89 0.23 -8.76
CA ARG A 10 28.03 -0.87 -8.30
C ARG A 10 27.01 -0.40 -7.26
N ASP A 11 27.45 0.42 -6.32
CA ASP A 11 26.63 0.97 -5.23
C ASP A 11 25.53 1.92 -5.75
N ILE A 12 25.87 2.76 -6.75
CA ILE A 12 24.89 3.66 -7.39
C ILE A 12 23.83 2.84 -8.13
N ARG A 13 24.22 1.78 -8.86
CA ARG A 13 23.27 0.91 -9.54
C ARG A 13 22.36 0.15 -8.58
N SER A 14 22.89 -0.41 -7.49
CA SER A 14 22.05 -1.10 -6.49
C SER A 14 21.06 -0.14 -5.85
N LYS A 15 21.48 1.09 -5.53
CA LYS A 15 20.59 2.10 -4.96
C LYS A 15 19.50 2.55 -5.94
N GLN A 16 19.81 2.64 -7.24
CA GLN A 16 18.83 2.94 -8.28
C GLN A 16 17.81 1.79 -8.44
N ASP A 17 18.27 0.54 -8.39
CA ASP A 17 17.41 -0.64 -8.46
C ASP A 17 16.46 -0.71 -7.25
N ASP A 18 16.99 -0.47 -6.05
CA ASP A 18 16.19 -0.37 -4.82
C ASP A 18 15.12 0.73 -4.92
N THR A 19 15.46 1.91 -5.48
CA THR A 19 14.46 2.98 -5.64
C THR A 19 13.36 2.60 -6.62
N ALA A 20 13.70 1.97 -7.74
CA ALA A 20 12.73 1.53 -8.75
C ALA A 20 11.79 0.44 -8.20
N ASP A 21 12.33 -0.48 -7.39
CA ASP A 21 11.53 -1.50 -6.70
C ASP A 21 10.52 -0.86 -5.74
N ILE A 22 10.93 0.13 -4.96
CA ILE A 22 10.04 0.85 -4.05
C ILE A 22 8.94 1.61 -4.81
N ASP A 23 9.27 2.29 -5.89
CA ASP A 23 8.27 3.00 -6.70
C ASP A 23 7.23 2.02 -7.28
N GLN A 24 7.69 0.84 -7.71
CA GLN A 24 6.78 -0.22 -8.16
C GLN A 24 5.91 -0.75 -7.01
N GLN A 25 6.47 -0.93 -5.81
CA GLN A 25 5.69 -1.32 -4.63
C GLN A 25 4.62 -0.29 -4.27
N LEU A 26 4.94 1.01 -4.35
CA LEU A 26 3.98 2.10 -4.09
C LEU A 26 2.87 2.14 -5.15
N SER A 27 3.21 1.93 -6.43
CA SER A 27 2.22 1.84 -7.51
C SER A 27 1.27 0.66 -7.29
N ARG A 28 1.79 -0.52 -6.92
CA ARG A 28 0.97 -1.70 -6.62
C ARG A 28 0.07 -1.46 -5.41
N LEU A 29 0.60 -0.81 -4.36
CA LEU A 29 -0.19 -0.45 -3.18
C LEU A 29 -1.37 0.47 -3.55
N GLU A 30 -1.16 1.45 -4.43
CA GLU A 30 -2.23 2.32 -4.92
C GLU A 30 -3.30 1.54 -5.69
N ASP A 31 -2.91 0.63 -6.58
CA ASP A 31 -3.82 -0.23 -7.33
C ASP A 31 -4.66 -1.12 -6.41
N ASP A 32 -4.02 -1.74 -5.42
CA ASP A 32 -4.69 -2.60 -4.45
C ASP A 32 -5.68 -1.80 -3.58
N ILE A 33 -5.34 -0.56 -3.19
CA ILE A 33 -6.26 0.34 -2.48
C ILE A 33 -7.50 0.63 -3.34
N ARG A 34 -7.30 0.94 -4.63
CA ARG A 34 -8.41 1.22 -5.56
C ARG A 34 -9.29 0.00 -5.77
N LYS A 35 -8.68 -1.18 -5.95
CA LYS A 35 -9.39 -2.44 -6.11
C LYS A 35 -10.20 -2.78 -4.86
N LEU A 36 -9.61 -2.64 -3.67
CA LEU A 36 -10.31 -2.90 -2.41
C LEU A 36 -11.52 -1.97 -2.22
N LYS A 37 -11.42 -0.70 -2.62
CA LYS A 37 -12.58 0.21 -2.63
C LYS A 37 -13.70 -0.30 -3.54
N ILE A 38 -13.37 -0.76 -4.73
CA ILE A 38 -14.35 -1.31 -5.67
C ILE A 38 -15.00 -2.56 -5.08
N ASP A 39 -14.21 -3.48 -4.51
CA ASP A 39 -14.72 -4.70 -3.90
C ASP A 39 -15.70 -4.40 -2.75
N PHE A 40 -15.39 -3.41 -1.91
CA PHE A 40 -16.30 -2.94 -0.86
C PHE A 40 -17.56 -2.29 -1.44
N ASP A 41 -17.46 -1.53 -2.53
CA ASP A 41 -18.61 -0.92 -3.20
C ASP A 41 -19.56 -2.00 -3.76
N ILE A 42 -19.02 -3.00 -4.45
CA ILE A 42 -19.76 -4.17 -4.96
C ILE A 42 -20.46 -4.90 -3.81
N TYR A 43 -19.78 -5.09 -2.68
CA TYR A 43 -20.35 -5.69 -1.49
C TYR A 43 -21.48 -4.84 -0.89
N PHE A 44 -21.30 -3.53 -0.75
CA PHE A 44 -22.35 -2.67 -0.19
C PHE A 44 -23.57 -2.55 -1.09
N ASN A 45 -23.38 -2.65 -2.41
CA ASN A 45 -24.43 -2.75 -3.43
C ASN A 45 -25.13 -4.12 -3.43
N GLY A 46 -24.68 -5.09 -2.63
CA GLY A 46 -25.31 -6.40 -2.47
C GLY A 46 -24.96 -7.42 -3.56
N ALA A 47 -23.99 -7.13 -4.42
CA ALA A 47 -23.56 -8.03 -5.49
C ALA A 47 -22.66 -9.18 -4.99
N THR A 48 -22.07 -9.05 -3.79
CA THR A 48 -21.39 -10.15 -3.09
C THR A 48 -21.89 -10.28 -1.65
N LYS A 49 -21.95 -11.52 -1.15
CA LYS A 49 -22.43 -11.85 0.21
C LYS A 49 -21.38 -11.68 1.29
N ARG A 50 -20.09 -11.52 0.93
CA ARG A 50 -18.98 -11.50 1.90
C ARG A 50 -18.14 -10.24 1.73
N PRO A 51 -17.80 -9.54 2.83
CA PRO A 51 -16.89 -8.41 2.79
C PRO A 51 -15.47 -8.87 2.40
N PRO A 52 -14.70 -8.04 1.66
CA PRO A 52 -13.34 -8.38 1.21
C PRO A 52 -12.29 -8.24 2.33
N LEU A 53 -12.47 -8.98 3.44
CA LEU A 53 -11.64 -8.89 4.64
C LEU A 53 -10.21 -9.37 4.42
N GLU A 54 -10.02 -10.44 3.65
CA GLU A 54 -8.68 -10.94 3.33
C GLU A 54 -7.87 -9.95 2.50
N ALA A 55 -8.52 -9.29 1.53
CA ALA A 55 -7.87 -8.27 0.72
C ALA A 55 -7.46 -7.06 1.58
N ARG A 56 -8.30 -6.67 2.55
CA ARG A 56 -7.94 -5.65 3.55
C ARG A 56 -6.74 -6.08 4.39
N ALA A 57 -6.72 -7.30 4.91
CA ALA A 57 -5.63 -7.81 5.76
C ALA A 57 -4.29 -7.90 5.01
N ARG A 58 -4.32 -8.29 3.72
CA ARG A 58 -3.14 -8.25 2.85
C ARG A 58 -2.63 -6.81 2.67
N LEU A 59 -3.53 -5.87 2.45
CA LEU A 59 -3.15 -4.46 2.29
C LEU A 59 -2.56 -3.86 3.57
N ASP A 60 -3.15 -4.15 4.73
CA ASP A 60 -2.62 -3.77 6.04
C ASP A 60 -1.19 -4.31 6.24
N SER A 61 -0.94 -5.56 5.85
CA SER A 61 0.39 -6.18 5.91
C SER A 61 1.39 -5.50 4.97
N ASN A 62 0.99 -5.17 3.74
CA ASN A 62 1.83 -4.47 2.78
C ASN A 62 2.19 -3.05 3.25
N ILE A 63 1.22 -2.32 3.81
CA ILE A 63 1.45 -0.98 4.38
C ILE A 63 2.48 -1.05 5.52
N LYS A 64 2.34 -2.01 6.44
CA LYS A 64 3.31 -2.19 7.53
C LYS A 64 4.71 -2.48 6.99
N ARG A 65 4.83 -3.39 6.02
CA ARG A 65 6.11 -3.74 5.40
C ARG A 65 6.81 -2.52 4.77
N ILE A 66 6.06 -1.66 4.08
CA ILE A 66 6.62 -0.45 3.46
C ILE A 66 6.93 0.61 4.54
N ALA A 67 6.10 0.73 5.58
CA ALA A 67 6.35 1.65 6.70
C ALA A 67 7.64 1.31 7.46
N ASP A 68 7.93 0.03 7.65
CA ASP A 68 9.12 -0.46 8.34
C ASP A 68 10.41 -0.19 7.53
N ASN A 69 10.30 0.13 6.23
CA ASN A 69 11.43 0.50 5.41
C ASN A 69 11.94 1.92 5.76
N ARG A 70 13.17 1.98 6.26
CA ARG A 70 13.85 3.24 6.64
C ARG A 70 14.52 3.95 5.46
N ASN A 71 14.65 3.28 4.31
CA ASN A 71 15.42 3.77 3.15
C ASN A 71 14.56 4.50 2.12
N LEU A 72 13.30 4.81 2.43
CA LEU A 72 12.43 5.58 1.54
C LEU A 72 12.98 6.99 1.31
N SER A 73 13.04 7.41 0.05
CA SER A 73 13.33 8.81 -0.28
C SER A 73 12.21 9.74 0.20
N TYR A 74 12.47 11.04 0.25
CA TYR A 74 11.45 12.03 0.68
C TYR A 74 10.18 11.97 -0.19
N SER A 75 10.35 11.85 -1.51
CA SER A 75 9.25 11.74 -2.47
C SER A 75 8.42 10.47 -2.25
N GLN A 76 9.08 9.32 -2.07
CA GLN A 76 8.45 8.03 -1.79
C GLN A 76 7.72 8.03 -0.45
N ARG A 77 8.31 8.63 0.59
CA ARG A 77 7.66 8.79 1.90
C ARG A 77 6.41 9.65 1.80
N TYR A 78 6.46 10.74 1.04
CA TYR A 78 5.30 11.59 0.81
C TYR A 78 4.18 10.83 0.09
N GLN A 79 4.49 10.15 -1.01
CA GLN A 79 3.52 9.33 -1.74
C GLN A 79 2.93 8.22 -0.86
N PHE A 80 3.77 7.50 -0.12
CA PHE A 80 3.33 6.49 0.84
C PHE A 80 2.35 7.05 1.88
N ASN A 81 2.69 8.18 2.50
CA ASN A 81 1.83 8.81 3.50
C ASN A 81 0.47 9.23 2.91
N MET A 82 0.45 9.72 1.67
CA MET A 82 -0.79 10.03 0.96
C MET A 82 -1.66 8.78 0.74
N LEU A 83 -1.05 7.66 0.36
CA LEU A 83 -1.75 6.38 0.19
C LEU A 83 -2.30 5.86 1.52
N VAL A 84 -1.52 5.93 2.60
CA VAL A 84 -1.95 5.52 3.94
C VAL A 84 -3.12 6.37 4.45
N ALA A 85 -3.07 7.69 4.25
CA ALA A 85 -4.15 8.59 4.62
C ALA A 85 -5.45 8.22 3.88
N ARG A 86 -5.37 8.01 2.56
CA ARG A 86 -6.50 7.59 1.73
C ARG A 86 -7.09 6.26 2.21
N PHE A 87 -6.25 5.26 2.45
CA PHE A 87 -6.70 3.96 2.95
C PHE A 87 -7.36 4.06 4.33
N THR A 88 -6.80 4.87 5.23
CA THR A 88 -7.37 5.11 6.56
C THR A 88 -8.78 5.71 6.47
N SER A 89 -8.99 6.71 5.60
CA SER A 89 -10.31 7.28 5.35
C SER A 89 -11.30 6.24 4.82
N TYR A 90 -10.88 5.38 3.90
CA TYR A 90 -11.75 4.31 3.38
C TYR A 90 -12.09 3.26 4.44
N ARG A 91 -11.13 2.84 5.28
CA ARG A 91 -11.38 1.92 6.39
C ARG A 91 -12.45 2.45 7.33
N GLU A 92 -12.38 3.74 7.68
CA GLU A 92 -13.35 4.34 8.58
C GLU A 92 -14.73 4.43 7.93
N LEU A 93 -14.80 4.78 6.64
CA LEU A 93 -16.04 4.73 5.86
C LEU A 93 -16.66 3.34 5.89
N TRP A 94 -15.89 2.30 5.53
CA TRP A 94 -16.38 0.92 5.49
C TRP A 94 -16.82 0.43 6.86
N ARG A 95 -16.08 0.78 7.93
CA ARG A 95 -16.43 0.45 9.31
C ARG A 95 -17.80 1.03 9.69
N ARG A 96 -18.05 2.29 9.34
CA ARG A 96 -19.35 2.95 9.60
C ARG A 96 -20.48 2.30 8.80
N THR A 97 -20.24 2.00 7.53
CA THR A 97 -21.25 1.36 6.65
C THR A 97 -21.60 -0.06 7.11
N LEU A 98 -20.60 -0.86 7.51
CA LEU A 98 -20.81 -2.20 8.06
C LEU A 98 -21.64 -2.15 9.34
N LYS A 99 -21.30 -1.22 10.25
CA LYS A 99 -22.07 -0.98 11.47
C LYS A 99 -23.53 -0.61 11.17
N ALA A 100 -23.77 0.24 10.17
CA ALA A 100 -25.12 0.63 9.76
C ALA A 100 -25.93 -0.54 9.16
N LYS A 101 -25.28 -1.52 8.53
CA LYS A 101 -25.91 -2.73 7.99
C LYS A 101 -26.17 -3.82 9.04
N GLY A 102 -25.69 -3.66 10.28
CA GLY A 102 -25.83 -4.67 11.34
C GLY A 102 -24.86 -5.86 11.22
N GLU A 103 -23.87 -5.77 10.33
CA GLU A 103 -22.80 -6.76 10.21
C GLU A 103 -21.65 -6.34 11.12
N GLU A 104 -21.73 -6.69 12.41
CA GLU A 104 -20.64 -6.47 13.36
C GLU A 104 -19.43 -7.33 12.96
N MET A 105 -18.32 -6.67 12.57
CA MET A 105 -16.99 -7.29 12.64
C MET A 105 -16.64 -7.45 14.12
N MET A 106 -16.99 -8.60 14.71
CA MET A 106 -16.30 -9.11 15.90
C MET A 106 -14.96 -9.72 15.50
#